data_AF-A0A3R7MA69-F1
#
_entry.id   AF-A0A3R7MA69-F1
#
_cell.length_a   1.000
_cell.length_b   1.000
_cell.length_c   1.000
_cell.angle_alpha   90.00
_cell.angle_beta   90.00
_cell.angle_gamma   90.00
#
_symmetry.space_group_name_H-M   'P 1'
#
loop_
_entity.id
_entity.type
_entity.pdbx_description
1 polymer ?
#
loop_
_entity_poly.entity_id
_entity_poly.type
_entity_poly.pdbx_seq_one_letter_code
_entity_poly.pdbx_strand_id
1 'polypeptide(L)'
;MLATKRLLPRLPAAASYGLPRCLAGPSRAPRFSHAASKSAENGVLWLHPAGGTIERLDVAAKYAQLNLLGCLTINSCLPLEPAHFEEALKHLHRKISPLRACFRWREGTLWVCEALDPQLDFLVLKDSDVTTTINKLLIQPFENSAEAPLWRARLLPAAPGVPCPIPEMKEKFPHQYDLMLHIHHGLSDGITGFVIFSTFLKLLEAVVLGSPISKEQLGKLVSGEQSMDIEGEVLKNLESRPDEFQRMIDETANTKFTPLLEQAFGTPEEGISPTEYVMTDIEPRLLQNFQERCRSHGVTVNSGMTSVINTALVELVADAGLERDAYSITSRHPVNLRRYWNGDPVTAMGNHMGAISHTMQIPRHNRNTFWEHAKQFDTEFRRKLNDGDIFREKIVRSKTLPKDYSHDSFYGSPPTSIYDYMFSNILTPGFSDYGIGKTVQLTAAKNISNISNCEYSSMHLLSWFRDRVTYNIMYASGRVSRSTVQAFMSRIVTVLDRFSG
;
A
#
# COMPACT_ATOMS: atom_id res chain seq x y z
N MET A 1 -3.12 79.74 4.71
CA MET A 1 -1.72 79.96 5.16
C MET A 1 -1.36 78.87 6.16
N LEU A 2 -0.33 78.08 5.83
CA LEU A 2 0.66 77.37 6.67
C LEU A 2 0.21 76.84 8.06
N ALA A 3 0.14 75.52 8.25
CA ALA A 3 1.24 74.63 8.71
C ALA A 3 1.52 74.77 10.22
N THR A 4 1.45 73.72 11.05
CA THR A 4 2.52 72.71 11.18
C THR A 4 2.10 71.39 11.85
N LYS A 5 2.42 70.29 11.15
CA LYS A 5 3.26 69.14 11.59
C LYS A 5 2.98 68.45 12.95
N ARG A 6 2.57 67.18 12.89
CA ARG A 6 3.27 66.07 13.57
C ARG A 6 3.36 64.85 12.66
N LEU A 7 4.58 64.32 12.57
CA LEU A 7 5.02 63.15 11.82
C LEU A 7 4.59 61.86 12.52
N LEU A 8 4.05 60.91 11.76
CA LEU A 8 4.03 59.49 12.12
C LEU A 8 5.13 58.76 11.33
N PRO A 9 5.84 57.80 11.93
CA PRO A 9 6.96 57.11 11.31
C PRO A 9 6.51 56.08 10.25
N ARG A 10 7.37 55.94 9.24
CA ARG A 10 7.28 54.97 8.14
C ARG A 10 7.18 53.54 8.68
N LEU A 11 6.17 52.80 8.21
CA LEU A 11 6.11 51.34 8.32
C LEU A 11 7.19 50.71 7.43
N PRO A 12 7.90 49.65 7.86
CA PRO A 12 8.84 48.94 7.03
C PRO A 12 8.11 48.12 5.95
N ALA A 13 8.79 47.98 4.80
CA ALA A 13 8.36 47.21 3.66
C ALA A 13 8.01 45.75 4.02
N ALA A 14 7.01 45.23 3.32
CA ALA A 14 6.52 43.86 3.42
C ALA A 14 7.67 42.83 3.34
N ALA A 15 7.84 42.07 4.41
CA ALA A 15 8.65 40.87 4.39
C ALA A 15 7.86 39.76 3.67
N SER A 16 8.45 39.22 2.60
CA SER A 16 7.98 38.02 1.91
C SER A 16 8.13 36.81 2.86
N TYR A 17 7.01 36.25 3.31
CA TYR A 17 7.00 35.05 4.16
C TYR A 17 7.10 33.79 3.29
N GLY A 18 8.15 33.00 3.53
CA GLY A 18 8.41 31.74 2.82
C GLY A 18 7.39 30.65 3.15
N LEU A 19 7.02 29.89 2.11
CA LEU A 19 6.22 28.66 2.19
C LEU A 19 7.00 27.53 2.91
N PRO A 20 6.32 26.57 3.54
CA PRO A 20 6.93 25.30 3.95
C PRO A 20 7.59 24.61 2.75
N ARG A 21 8.85 24.17 2.90
CA ARG A 21 9.69 23.62 1.80
C ARG A 21 9.08 22.44 1.03
N CYS A 22 8.10 21.74 1.59
CA CYS A 22 7.39 20.65 0.91
C CYS A 22 6.43 21.13 -0.20
N LEU A 23 6.17 22.44 -0.31
CA LEU A 23 5.20 23.02 -1.25
C LEU A 23 5.70 24.30 -1.93
N ALA A 24 7.02 24.50 -2.03
CA ALA A 24 7.52 25.42 -3.04
C ALA A 24 7.13 24.86 -4.41
N GLY A 25 6.12 25.46 -5.05
CA GLY A 25 5.86 25.29 -6.49
C GLY A 25 7.16 25.51 -7.28
N PRO A 26 7.24 25.07 -8.55
CA PRO A 26 8.51 24.79 -9.19
C PRO A 26 9.37 26.05 -9.24
N SER A 27 10.32 26.17 -8.30
CA SER A 27 11.63 26.71 -8.64
C SER A 27 12.06 25.85 -9.80
N ARG A 28 11.89 26.37 -11.03
CA ARG A 28 12.18 25.70 -12.32
C ARG A 28 12.96 24.43 -12.04
N ALA A 29 12.28 23.27 -12.01
CA ALA A 29 13.00 22.02 -12.05
C ALA A 29 13.99 22.22 -13.20
N PRO A 30 15.31 22.14 -12.96
CA PRO A 30 16.25 22.24 -14.05
C PRO A 30 15.73 21.26 -15.09
N ARG A 31 15.54 21.71 -16.33
CA ARG A 31 15.42 20.76 -17.44
C ARG A 31 16.75 20.02 -17.43
N PHE A 32 16.80 18.89 -16.72
CA PHE A 32 18.00 18.08 -16.62
C PHE A 32 18.17 17.50 -18.02
N SER A 33 19.14 18.03 -18.75
CA SER A 33 19.61 17.41 -19.97
C SER A 33 20.00 15.97 -19.65
N HIS A 34 19.66 15.05 -20.55
CA HIS A 34 19.95 13.61 -20.47
C HIS A 34 21.45 13.30 -20.48
N ALA A 35 22.16 13.70 -19.43
CA ALA A 35 23.52 13.31 -19.15
C ALA A 35 23.79 13.42 -17.65
N ALA A 36 23.05 12.67 -16.83
CA ALA A 36 23.55 12.35 -15.49
C ALA A 36 24.82 11.52 -15.69
N SER A 37 25.99 12.14 -15.45
CA SER A 37 27.24 11.43 -15.37
C SER A 37 27.08 10.32 -14.34
N LYS A 38 27.20 9.07 -14.76
CA LYS A 38 27.26 7.91 -13.87
C LYS A 38 28.60 7.92 -13.12
N SER A 39 28.86 8.94 -12.30
CA SER A 39 29.95 8.88 -11.33
C SER A 39 29.46 8.04 -10.16
N ALA A 40 30.11 6.90 -9.95
CA ALA A 40 29.98 6.17 -8.71
C ALA A 40 30.64 7.01 -7.62
N GLU A 41 29.83 7.57 -6.71
CA GLU A 41 30.30 8.35 -5.57
C GLU A 41 29.82 7.67 -4.30
N ASN A 42 30.73 7.45 -3.35
CA ASN A 42 30.42 6.83 -2.06
C ASN A 42 29.70 5.47 -2.18
N GLY A 43 30.09 4.65 -3.16
CA GLY A 43 29.60 3.27 -3.35
C GLY A 43 28.20 3.14 -3.97
N VAL A 44 27.62 4.22 -4.51
CA VAL A 44 26.29 4.21 -5.14
C VAL A 44 26.28 4.90 -6.51
N LEU A 45 25.29 4.54 -7.33
CA LEU A 45 24.90 5.27 -8.52
C LEU A 45 23.70 6.17 -8.19
N TRP A 46 23.84 7.48 -8.37
CA TRP A 46 22.72 8.41 -8.22
C TRP A 46 21.80 8.29 -9.43
N LEU A 47 20.52 7.98 -9.22
CA LEU A 47 19.57 7.77 -10.32
C LEU A 47 18.76 9.04 -10.60
N HIS A 48 17.86 9.39 -9.69
CA HIS A 48 16.95 10.53 -9.85
C HIS A 48 16.48 11.05 -8.49
N PRO A 49 16.00 12.29 -8.40
CA PRO A 49 15.33 12.78 -7.19
C PRO A 49 14.15 11.89 -6.82
N ALA A 50 13.94 11.71 -5.52
CA ALA A 50 12.74 11.08 -4.98
C ALA A 50 11.56 12.05 -5.14
N GLY A 51 10.40 11.52 -5.55
CA GLY A 51 9.15 12.30 -5.49
C GLY A 51 8.57 12.26 -4.08
N GLY A 52 7.64 13.18 -3.76
CA GLY A 52 7.06 13.29 -2.42
C GLY A 52 6.41 12.01 -1.87
N THR A 53 5.95 11.10 -2.73
CA THR A 53 5.48 9.77 -2.28
C THR A 53 6.61 8.93 -1.68
N ILE A 54 7.80 8.92 -2.30
CA ILE A 54 8.96 8.19 -1.81
C ILE A 54 9.50 8.85 -0.55
N GLU A 55 9.58 10.18 -0.50
CA GLU A 55 9.98 10.92 0.72
C GLU A 55 9.08 10.59 1.91
N ARG A 56 7.75 10.58 1.69
CA ARG A 56 6.80 10.18 2.72
C ARG A 56 7.02 8.74 3.19
N LEU A 57 7.24 7.81 2.26
CA LEU A 57 7.45 6.39 2.58
C LEU A 57 8.80 6.12 3.24
N ASP A 58 9.84 6.89 2.90
CA ASP A 58 11.15 6.88 3.56
C ASP A 58 11.01 7.22 5.04
N VAL A 59 10.27 8.29 5.35
CA VAL A 59 10.00 8.66 6.74
C VAL A 59 9.09 7.64 7.42
N ALA A 60 8.02 7.17 6.77
CA ALA A 60 7.14 6.14 7.33
C ALA A 60 7.90 4.88 7.77
N ALA A 61 8.88 4.44 6.97
CA ALA A 61 9.64 3.23 7.23
C ALA A 61 10.53 3.32 8.47
N LYS A 62 10.98 4.52 8.86
CA LYS A 62 11.71 4.77 10.12
C LYS A 62 10.85 4.47 11.35
N TYR A 63 9.53 4.59 11.22
CA TYR A 63 8.54 4.24 12.25
C TYR A 63 7.93 2.85 12.03
N ALA A 64 8.59 2.01 11.22
CA ALA A 64 8.11 0.70 10.78
C ALA A 64 6.75 0.73 10.07
N GLN A 65 6.27 1.89 9.63
CA GLN A 65 4.96 2.06 9.02
C GLN A 65 5.00 1.72 7.53
N LEU A 66 3.90 1.16 7.05
CA LEU A 66 3.63 0.90 5.64
C LEU A 66 4.61 -0.06 4.94
N ASN A 67 5.63 -0.59 5.62
CA ASN A 67 6.51 -1.60 5.03
C ASN A 67 5.72 -2.80 4.50
N LEU A 68 6.15 -3.36 3.37
CA LEU A 68 5.52 -4.51 2.75
C LEU A 68 6.14 -5.78 3.33
N LEU A 69 5.32 -6.65 3.92
CA LEU A 69 5.72 -7.98 4.36
C LEU A 69 4.99 -9.04 3.53
N GLY A 70 5.73 -9.72 2.64
CA GLY A 70 5.26 -10.90 1.95
C GLY A 70 5.64 -12.16 2.73
N CYS A 71 4.67 -12.99 3.09
CA CYS A 71 4.90 -14.30 3.72
C CYS A 71 4.54 -15.41 2.74
N LEU A 72 5.53 -16.21 2.34
CA LEU A 72 5.39 -17.27 1.36
C LEU A 72 5.59 -18.63 2.04
N THR A 73 4.56 -19.46 2.07
CA THR A 73 4.68 -20.86 2.50
C THR A 73 4.97 -21.71 1.27
N ILE A 74 6.15 -22.32 1.27
CA ILE A 74 6.76 -23.03 0.15
C ILE A 74 6.88 -24.50 0.51
N ASN A 75 6.35 -25.38 -0.33
CA ASN A 75 6.49 -26.82 -0.25
C ASN A 75 7.40 -27.35 -1.36
N SER A 76 8.19 -28.37 -1.08
CA SER A 76 9.12 -28.98 -2.05
C SER A 76 9.06 -30.50 -2.01
N CYS A 77 9.26 -31.13 -3.17
CA CYS A 77 9.34 -32.60 -3.28
C CYS A 77 10.72 -33.15 -2.89
N LEU A 78 11.72 -32.25 -2.75
CA LEU A 78 13.06 -32.56 -2.26
C LEU A 78 13.38 -31.68 -1.04
N PRO A 79 14.23 -32.14 -0.10
CA PRO A 79 14.69 -31.30 1.00
C PRO A 79 15.54 -30.16 0.44
N LEU A 80 15.15 -28.93 0.73
CA LEU A 80 15.88 -27.72 0.38
C LEU A 80 16.78 -27.28 1.53
N GLU A 81 18.05 -27.05 1.21
CA GLU A 81 19.00 -26.40 2.10
C GLU A 81 18.89 -24.86 2.05
N PRO A 82 19.26 -24.14 3.12
CA PRO A 82 19.31 -22.67 3.13
C PRO A 82 20.09 -22.04 1.96
N ALA A 83 21.14 -22.70 1.48
CA ALA A 83 21.93 -22.24 0.34
C ALA A 83 21.11 -22.07 -0.94
N HIS A 84 20.08 -22.90 -1.17
CA HIS A 84 19.19 -22.74 -2.33
C HIS A 84 18.39 -21.43 -2.25
N PHE A 85 17.90 -21.07 -1.06
CA PHE A 85 17.17 -19.83 -0.84
C PHE A 85 18.10 -18.63 -0.98
N GLU A 86 19.27 -18.68 -0.36
CA GLU A 86 20.27 -17.62 -0.44
C GLU A 86 20.69 -17.33 -1.89
N GLU A 87 20.97 -18.37 -2.68
CA GLU A 87 21.33 -18.22 -4.09
C GLU A 87 20.17 -17.66 -4.93
N ALA A 88 18.95 -18.14 -4.70
CA ALA A 88 17.77 -17.59 -5.36
C ALA A 88 17.54 -16.11 -5.02
N LEU A 89 17.78 -15.70 -3.77
CA LEU A 89 17.70 -14.32 -3.31
C LEU A 89 18.81 -13.44 -3.93
N LYS A 90 20.04 -13.94 -4.09
CA LYS A 90 21.12 -13.25 -4.81
C LYS A 90 20.74 -13.01 -6.27
N HIS A 91 20.16 -14.00 -6.93
CA HIS A 91 19.65 -13.82 -8.29
C HIS A 91 18.47 -12.84 -8.36
N LEU A 92 17.56 -12.88 -7.40
CA LEU A 92 16.42 -11.97 -7.30
C LEU A 92 16.90 -10.52 -7.19
N HIS A 93 17.82 -10.27 -6.27
CA HIS A 93 18.45 -8.98 -6.04
C HIS A 93 19.06 -8.39 -7.33
N ARG A 94 19.79 -9.22 -8.09
CA ARG A 94 20.37 -8.82 -9.38
C ARG A 94 19.32 -8.57 -10.46
N LYS A 95 18.22 -9.32 -10.48
CA LYS A 95 17.20 -9.24 -11.54
C LYS A 95 16.19 -8.11 -11.35
N ILE A 96 15.94 -7.70 -10.11
CA ILE A 96 14.90 -6.73 -9.76
C ILE A 96 15.57 -5.45 -9.28
N SER A 97 15.65 -4.43 -10.14
CA SER A 97 16.37 -3.18 -9.84
C SER A 97 15.90 -2.45 -8.58
N PRO A 98 14.60 -2.40 -8.22
CA PRO A 98 14.22 -1.79 -6.94
C PRO A 98 14.89 -2.40 -5.71
N LEU A 99 15.23 -3.69 -5.72
CA LEU A 99 15.86 -4.36 -4.56
C LEU A 99 17.32 -3.93 -4.34
N ARG A 100 17.89 -3.15 -5.27
CA ARG A 100 19.23 -2.57 -5.17
C ARG A 100 19.19 -1.10 -4.77
N ALA A 101 18.00 -0.53 -4.65
CA ALA A 101 17.90 0.89 -4.39
C ALA A 101 18.10 1.22 -2.90
N CYS A 102 18.64 2.42 -2.66
CA CYS A 102 18.67 3.08 -1.38
C CYS A 102 18.32 4.57 -1.56
N PHE A 103 18.08 5.28 -0.46
CA PHE A 103 17.69 6.68 -0.48
C PHE A 103 18.74 7.54 0.21
N ARG A 104 19.25 8.57 -0.48
CA ARG A 104 20.30 9.43 0.06
C ARG A 104 20.00 10.89 -0.14
N TRP A 105 20.31 11.69 0.87
CA TRP A 105 20.21 13.14 0.78
C TRP A 105 21.42 13.71 0.05
N ARG A 106 21.18 14.58 -0.92
CA ARG A 106 22.21 15.40 -1.58
C ARG A 106 21.64 16.80 -1.76
N GLU A 107 22.33 17.80 -1.21
CA GLU A 107 21.95 19.21 -1.33
C GLU A 107 20.50 19.49 -0.87
N GLY A 108 20.06 18.81 0.19
CA GLY A 108 18.71 18.97 0.74
C GLY A 108 17.58 18.35 -0.09
N THR A 109 17.91 17.54 -1.11
CA THR A 109 16.95 16.73 -1.87
C THR A 109 17.18 15.26 -1.56
N LEU A 110 16.11 14.48 -1.36
CA LEU A 110 16.22 13.03 -1.28
C LEU A 110 16.37 12.46 -2.70
N TRP A 111 17.33 11.57 -2.89
CA TRP A 111 17.58 10.89 -4.16
C TRP A 111 17.37 9.40 -4.02
N VAL A 112 16.87 8.79 -5.10
CA VAL A 112 16.93 7.36 -5.31
C VAL A 112 18.29 7.03 -5.90
N CYS A 113 18.98 6.09 -5.26
CA CYS A 113 20.30 5.62 -5.66
C CYS A 113 20.28 4.11 -5.85
N GLU A 114 21.19 3.56 -6.65
CA GLU A 114 21.44 2.12 -6.77
C GLU A 114 22.75 1.78 -6.05
N ALA A 115 22.69 0.86 -5.09
CA ALA A 115 23.87 0.33 -4.43
C ALA A 115 24.62 -0.63 -5.37
N LEU A 116 25.95 -0.48 -5.43
CA LEU A 116 26.79 -1.26 -6.34
C LEU A 116 27.09 -2.67 -5.83
N ASP A 117 27.20 -2.83 -4.51
CA ASP A 117 27.51 -4.12 -3.87
C ASP A 117 26.79 -4.25 -2.51
N PRO A 118 25.44 -4.27 -2.49
CA PRO A 118 24.72 -4.45 -1.24
C PRO A 118 24.79 -5.91 -0.78
N GLN A 119 25.09 -6.10 0.50
CA GLN A 119 25.05 -7.42 1.14
C GLN A 119 23.61 -7.91 1.24
N LEU A 120 23.38 -9.22 1.15
CA LEU A 120 22.05 -9.79 1.35
C LEU A 120 21.74 -9.86 2.85
N ASP A 121 20.64 -9.23 3.31
CA ASP A 121 20.11 -9.45 4.66
C ASP A 121 19.22 -10.70 4.67
N PHE A 122 19.84 -11.87 4.84
CA PHE A 122 19.18 -13.16 4.90
C PHE A 122 19.52 -13.90 6.20
N LEU A 123 18.50 -14.36 6.93
CA LEU A 123 18.69 -15.18 8.13
C LEU A 123 17.78 -16.40 8.10
N VAL A 124 18.32 -17.53 8.58
CA VAL A 124 17.54 -18.73 8.88
C VAL A 124 17.21 -18.72 10.36
N LEU A 125 15.93 -18.72 10.69
CA LEU A 125 15.46 -18.71 12.06
C LEU A 125 15.09 -20.14 12.47
N LYS A 126 15.90 -20.73 13.34
CA LYS A 126 15.59 -22.01 13.99
C LYS A 126 14.74 -21.74 15.22
N ASP A 127 13.81 -22.66 15.52
CA ASP A 127 12.99 -22.62 16.74
C ASP A 127 12.11 -21.37 16.91
N SER A 128 11.82 -20.68 15.80
CA SER A 128 10.91 -19.53 15.79
C SER A 128 9.55 -19.90 15.22
N ASP A 129 8.51 -19.29 15.78
CA ASP A 129 7.15 -19.38 15.25
C ASP A 129 6.92 -18.32 14.15
N VAL A 130 6.16 -18.71 13.13
CA VAL A 130 5.80 -17.87 11.98
C VAL A 130 5.08 -16.60 12.43
N THR A 131 4.10 -16.73 13.32
CA THR A 131 3.29 -15.58 13.79
C THR A 131 4.16 -14.61 14.58
N THR A 132 5.00 -15.12 15.46
CA THR A 132 5.95 -14.34 16.26
C THR A 132 6.94 -13.60 15.36
N THR A 133 7.45 -14.25 14.32
CA THR A 133 8.36 -13.61 13.35
C THR A 133 7.67 -12.52 12.55
N ILE A 134 6.43 -12.76 12.09
CA ILE A 134 5.61 -11.74 11.42
C ILE A 134 5.45 -10.52 12.32
N ASN A 135 5.04 -10.71 13.57
CA ASN A 135 4.81 -9.62 14.50
C ASN A 135 6.08 -8.81 14.77
N LYS A 136 7.24 -9.47 14.89
CA LYS A 136 8.54 -8.81 15.02
C LYS A 136 8.91 -7.99 13.78
N LEU A 137 8.74 -8.54 12.58
CA LEU A 137 9.05 -7.85 11.32
C LEU A 137 8.13 -6.65 11.06
N LEU A 138 6.84 -6.75 11.41
CA LEU A 138 5.88 -5.66 11.22
C LEU A 138 6.26 -4.39 11.98
N ILE A 139 6.86 -4.53 13.15
CA ILE A 139 7.30 -3.39 13.98
C ILE A 139 8.78 -3.07 13.79
N GLN A 140 9.48 -3.76 12.89
CA GLN A 140 10.90 -3.51 12.66
C GLN A 140 11.08 -2.37 11.64
N PRO A 141 11.78 -1.28 11.99
CA PRO A 141 11.98 -0.16 11.07
C PRO A 141 13.08 -0.42 10.02
N PHE A 142 13.12 0.47 9.04
CA PHE A 142 14.29 0.75 8.22
C PHE A 142 14.85 2.11 8.66
N GLU A 143 15.71 2.10 9.67
CA GLU A 143 16.18 3.34 10.35
C GLU A 143 17.06 4.20 9.45
N ASN A 144 17.96 3.57 8.71
CA ASN A 144 18.87 4.23 7.79
C ASN A 144 18.59 3.80 6.34
N SER A 145 17.85 4.62 5.61
CA SER A 145 17.54 4.35 4.22
C SER A 145 18.71 4.57 3.25
N ALA A 146 19.82 5.15 3.70
CA ALA A 146 21.04 5.30 2.91
C ALA A 146 21.87 4.00 2.81
N GLU A 147 21.56 3.03 3.67
CA GLU A 147 22.21 1.72 3.74
C GLU A 147 21.34 0.67 3.04
N ALA A 148 21.80 0.22 1.88
CA ALA A 148 21.19 -0.93 1.21
C ALA A 148 21.63 -2.24 1.91
N PRO A 149 20.81 -3.30 1.87
CA PRO A 149 19.52 -3.39 1.19
C PRO A 149 18.37 -2.82 2.02
N LEU A 150 17.42 -2.14 1.36
CA LEU A 150 16.16 -1.72 1.99
C LEU A 150 15.10 -2.83 1.99
N TRP A 151 15.55 -4.07 2.14
CA TRP A 151 14.72 -5.25 2.26
C TRP A 151 15.51 -6.37 2.94
N ARG A 152 14.79 -7.33 3.52
CA ARG A 152 15.38 -8.44 4.27
C ARG A 152 14.54 -9.71 4.13
N ALA A 153 15.19 -10.85 4.27
CA ALA A 153 14.60 -12.17 4.13
C ALA A 153 14.80 -13.01 5.39
N ARG A 154 13.73 -13.66 5.87
CA ARG A 154 13.78 -14.60 7.00
C ARG A 154 13.21 -15.93 6.56
N LEU A 155 13.99 -17.00 6.66
CA LEU A 155 13.58 -18.37 6.34
C LEU A 155 13.34 -19.16 7.61
N LEU A 156 12.17 -19.80 7.71
CA LEU A 156 11.79 -20.72 8.77
C LEU A 156 11.47 -22.07 8.14
N PRO A 157 12.36 -23.07 8.23
CA PRO A 157 12.01 -24.44 7.90
C PRO A 157 10.90 -24.93 8.84
N ALA A 158 9.83 -25.50 8.29
CA ALA A 158 8.74 -26.00 9.10
C ALA A 158 9.17 -27.25 9.87
N ALA A 159 8.70 -27.37 11.11
CA ALA A 159 8.89 -28.59 11.88
C ALA A 159 8.18 -29.79 11.22
N PRO A 160 8.64 -31.03 11.45
CA PRO A 160 7.92 -32.22 11.03
C PRO A 160 6.48 -32.22 11.53
N GLY A 161 5.53 -32.61 10.68
CA GLY A 161 4.11 -32.71 11.03
C GLY A 161 3.30 -31.41 10.88
N VAL A 162 3.92 -30.27 10.55
CA VAL A 162 3.16 -29.05 10.22
C VAL A 162 2.25 -29.32 9.02
N PRO A 163 0.94 -29.01 9.12
CA PRO A 163 0.00 -29.19 8.01
C PRO A 163 0.39 -28.35 6.81
N CYS A 164 0.31 -28.94 5.61
CA CYS A 164 0.41 -28.16 4.38
C CYS A 164 -0.86 -27.33 4.22
N PRO A 165 -0.76 -26.03 3.89
CA PRO A 165 -1.94 -25.21 3.61
C PRO A 165 -2.84 -25.76 2.50
N ILE A 166 -2.27 -26.54 1.56
CA ILE A 166 -2.98 -27.25 0.49
C ILE A 166 -2.78 -28.75 0.75
N PRO A 167 -3.68 -29.42 1.49
CA PRO A 167 -3.48 -30.80 1.97
C PRO A 167 -3.16 -31.80 0.86
N GLU A 168 -3.79 -31.68 -0.30
CA GLU A 168 -3.58 -32.52 -1.48
C GLU A 168 -2.16 -32.43 -2.06
N MET A 169 -1.40 -31.39 -1.71
CA MET A 169 0.00 -31.25 -2.14
C MET A 169 0.98 -31.91 -1.18
N LYS A 170 0.57 -32.29 0.04
CA LYS A 170 1.49 -32.76 1.10
C LYS A 170 2.24 -34.03 0.71
N GLU A 171 1.58 -34.97 0.05
CA GLU A 171 2.18 -36.25 -0.35
C GLU A 171 3.31 -36.04 -1.36
N LYS A 172 3.08 -35.20 -2.37
CA LYS A 172 4.05 -34.91 -3.43
C LYS A 172 5.12 -33.90 -3.03
N PHE A 173 4.80 -32.99 -2.10
CA PHE A 173 5.68 -31.91 -1.65
C PHE A 173 5.77 -31.85 -0.11
N PRO A 174 6.41 -32.85 0.53
CA PRO A 174 6.34 -33.04 1.98
C PRO A 174 7.15 -32.02 2.78
N HIS A 175 8.19 -31.42 2.19
CA HIS A 175 9.09 -30.48 2.86
C HIS A 175 8.52 -29.07 2.80
N GLN A 176 8.35 -28.40 3.95
CA GLN A 176 7.72 -27.08 4.02
C GLN A 176 8.65 -26.03 4.63
N TYR A 177 8.55 -24.81 4.12
CA TYR A 177 9.35 -23.65 4.49
C TYR A 177 8.48 -22.40 4.47
N ASP A 178 8.65 -21.51 5.44
CA ASP A 178 8.06 -20.18 5.42
C ASP A 178 9.16 -19.14 5.16
N LEU A 179 9.01 -18.38 4.07
CA LEU A 179 9.90 -17.28 3.72
C LEU A 179 9.17 -15.95 3.88
N MET A 180 9.72 -15.08 4.72
CA MET A 180 9.25 -13.71 4.88
C MET A 180 10.17 -12.76 4.12
N LEU A 181 9.59 -11.94 3.25
CA LEU A 181 10.25 -10.85 2.55
C LEU A 181 9.70 -9.53 3.07
N HIS A 182 10.52 -8.83 3.85
CA HIS A 182 10.17 -7.53 4.44
C HIS A 182 10.87 -6.44 3.64
N ILE A 183 10.09 -5.57 3.01
CA ILE A 183 10.54 -4.66 1.95
C ILE A 183 10.09 -3.24 2.31
N HIS A 184 11.02 -2.29 2.25
CA HIS A 184 10.72 -0.89 2.38
C HIS A 184 9.73 -0.45 1.27
N HIS A 185 8.58 0.12 1.64
CA HIS A 185 7.50 0.34 0.67
C HIS A 185 7.86 1.35 -0.43
N GLY A 186 8.80 2.26 -0.18
CA GLY A 186 9.40 3.12 -1.22
C GLY A 186 10.04 2.35 -2.39
N LEU A 187 10.48 1.09 -2.20
CA LEU A 187 11.02 0.28 -3.29
C LEU A 187 9.94 -0.36 -4.16
N SER A 188 8.75 -0.59 -3.62
CA SER A 188 7.80 -1.51 -4.23
C SER A 188 6.37 -1.15 -3.87
N ASP A 189 5.51 -0.98 -4.87
CA ASP A 189 4.06 -1.08 -4.67
C ASP A 189 3.56 -2.53 -4.74
N GLY A 190 2.24 -2.74 -4.68
CA GLY A 190 1.65 -4.08 -4.75
C GLY A 190 1.95 -4.83 -6.07
N ILE A 191 2.07 -4.10 -7.19
CA ILE A 191 2.41 -4.69 -8.50
C ILE A 191 3.87 -5.13 -8.51
N THR A 192 4.79 -4.24 -8.12
CA THR A 192 6.22 -4.56 -8.02
C THR A 192 6.47 -5.68 -7.01
N GLY A 193 5.72 -5.70 -5.90
CA GLY A 193 5.81 -6.72 -4.85
C GLY A 193 5.44 -8.09 -5.38
N PHE A 194 4.37 -8.16 -6.17
CA PHE A 194 4.00 -9.40 -6.84
C PHE A 194 5.07 -9.89 -7.83
N VAL A 195 5.68 -8.99 -8.60
CA VAL A 195 6.80 -9.35 -9.49
C VAL A 195 7.99 -9.88 -8.69
N ILE A 196 8.30 -9.29 -7.55
CA ILE A 196 9.36 -9.76 -6.64
C ILE A 196 9.06 -11.20 -6.19
N PHE A 197 7.87 -11.46 -5.64
CA PHE A 197 7.52 -12.77 -5.10
C PHE A 197 7.45 -13.85 -6.18
N SER A 198 6.89 -13.52 -7.35
CA SER A 198 6.79 -14.47 -8.47
C SER A 198 8.14 -14.80 -9.08
N THR A 199 9.02 -13.79 -9.20
CA THR A 199 10.38 -13.97 -9.69
C THR A 199 11.18 -14.83 -8.72
N PHE A 200 11.05 -14.60 -7.41
CA PHE A 200 11.75 -15.39 -6.40
C PHE A 200 11.44 -16.89 -6.55
N LEU A 201 10.16 -17.26 -6.66
CA LEU A 201 9.75 -18.66 -6.77
C LEU A 201 10.30 -19.32 -8.04
N LYS A 202 10.29 -18.62 -9.17
CA LYS A 202 10.88 -19.11 -10.44
C LYS A 202 12.39 -19.30 -10.31
N LEU A 203 13.07 -18.41 -9.60
CA LEU A 203 14.51 -18.52 -9.36
C LEU A 203 14.85 -19.66 -8.42
N LEU A 204 14.07 -19.86 -7.36
CA LEU A 204 14.24 -20.97 -6.44
C LEU A 204 14.10 -22.32 -7.16
N GLU A 205 13.06 -22.48 -7.97
CA GLU A 205 12.88 -23.66 -8.84
C GLU A 205 14.11 -23.86 -9.76
N ALA A 206 14.57 -22.81 -10.43
CA ALA A 206 15.72 -22.89 -11.33
C ALA A 206 17.03 -23.26 -10.60
N VAL A 207 17.28 -22.69 -9.43
CA VAL A 207 18.43 -23.01 -8.57
C VAL A 207 18.40 -24.48 -8.17
N VAL A 208 17.25 -24.96 -7.69
CA VAL A 208 17.10 -26.36 -7.24
C VAL A 208 17.27 -27.35 -8.40
N LEU A 209 16.83 -26.99 -9.61
CA LEU A 209 17.01 -27.81 -10.81
C LEU A 209 18.39 -27.65 -11.47
N GLY A 210 19.27 -26.79 -10.96
CA GLY A 210 20.54 -26.45 -11.62
C GLY A 210 20.35 -25.84 -13.02
N SER A 211 19.20 -25.22 -13.28
CA SER A 211 18.87 -24.64 -14.58
C SER A 211 19.64 -23.34 -14.81
N PRO A 212 20.04 -23.03 -16.07
CA PRO A 212 20.68 -21.76 -16.38
C PRO A 212 19.79 -20.56 -16.04
N ILE A 213 20.34 -19.58 -15.32
CA ILE A 213 19.61 -18.35 -14.93
C ILE A 213 20.18 -17.16 -15.70
N SER A 214 19.36 -16.60 -16.60
CA SER A 214 19.71 -15.41 -17.40
C SER A 214 20.21 -14.26 -16.52
N LYS A 215 21.18 -13.48 -17.03
CA LYS A 215 21.68 -12.27 -16.36
C LYS A 215 20.79 -11.04 -16.55
N GLU A 216 19.81 -11.10 -17.44
CA GLU A 216 18.94 -9.98 -17.78
C GLU A 216 18.01 -9.61 -16.62
N GLN A 217 17.72 -8.31 -16.52
CA GLN A 217 16.79 -7.74 -15.55
C GLN A 217 15.36 -7.84 -16.06
N LEU A 218 14.40 -8.01 -15.16
CA LEU A 218 12.97 -8.19 -15.51
C LEU A 218 12.19 -6.87 -15.64
N GLY A 219 12.85 -5.75 -15.39
CA GLY A 219 12.28 -4.42 -15.51
C GLY A 219 13.28 -3.37 -15.05
N LYS A 220 12.83 -2.11 -15.01
CA LYS A 220 13.65 -0.96 -14.64
C LYS A 220 13.01 -0.23 -13.48
N LEU A 221 13.82 0.20 -12.53
CA LEU A 221 13.41 1.17 -11.52
C LEU A 221 13.24 2.49 -12.26
N VAL A 222 12.02 3.00 -12.29
CA VAL A 222 11.69 4.23 -13.00
C VAL A 222 11.29 5.34 -12.03
N SER A 223 11.59 6.57 -12.40
CA SER A 223 11.15 7.75 -11.67
C SER A 223 9.62 7.92 -11.77
N GLY A 224 9.07 8.72 -10.87
CA GLY A 224 7.67 9.15 -10.93
C GLY A 224 7.45 10.39 -11.81
N GLU A 225 8.36 10.70 -12.74
CA GLU A 225 8.37 11.97 -13.50
C GLU A 225 7.07 12.21 -14.26
N GLN A 226 6.54 11.22 -14.97
CA GLN A 226 5.27 11.35 -15.67
C GLN A 226 4.11 11.69 -14.72
N SER A 227 4.08 11.09 -13.52
CA SER A 227 3.08 11.46 -12.49
C SER A 227 3.29 12.89 -11.99
N MET A 228 4.54 13.33 -11.81
CA MET A 228 4.86 14.69 -11.37
C MET A 228 4.48 15.73 -12.44
N ASP A 229 4.66 15.42 -13.73
CA ASP A 229 4.25 16.28 -14.83
C ASP A 229 2.73 16.48 -14.84
N ILE A 230 1.96 15.37 -14.72
CA ILE A 230 0.51 15.42 -14.62
C ILE A 230 0.06 16.23 -13.40
N GLU A 231 0.68 16.01 -12.24
CA GLU A 231 0.42 16.79 -11.02
C GLU A 231 0.67 18.29 -11.26
N GLY A 232 1.75 18.64 -11.94
CA GLY A 232 2.09 20.02 -12.30
C GLY A 232 1.06 20.67 -13.22
N GLU A 233 0.51 19.94 -14.19
CA GLU A 233 -0.55 20.41 -15.07
C GLU A 233 -1.87 20.61 -14.32
N VAL A 234 -2.25 19.65 -13.47
CA VAL A 234 -3.45 19.74 -12.63
C VAL A 234 -3.36 20.94 -11.68
N LEU A 235 -2.19 21.15 -11.04
CA LEU A 235 -1.98 22.30 -10.16
C LEU A 235 -2.17 23.62 -10.91
N LYS A 236 -1.54 23.80 -12.09
CA LYS A 236 -1.70 25.02 -12.90
C LYS A 236 -3.17 25.26 -13.27
N ASN A 237 -3.90 24.19 -13.60
CA ASN A 237 -5.32 24.29 -13.93
C ASN A 237 -6.16 24.74 -12.71
N LEU A 238 -5.89 24.19 -11.52
CA LEU A 238 -6.56 24.61 -10.29
C LEU A 238 -6.22 26.06 -9.92
N GLU A 239 -4.96 26.46 -10.04
CA GLU A 239 -4.51 27.84 -9.78
C GLU A 239 -5.14 28.86 -10.74
N SER A 240 -5.50 28.45 -11.96
CA SER A 240 -6.23 29.30 -12.90
C SER A 240 -7.70 29.56 -12.50
N ARG A 241 -8.22 28.81 -11.51
CA ARG A 241 -9.60 28.88 -11.00
C ARG A 241 -9.59 29.04 -9.46
N PRO A 242 -9.08 30.17 -8.94
CA PRO A 242 -8.75 30.31 -7.51
C PRO A 242 -9.94 30.12 -6.58
N ASP A 243 -11.13 30.62 -6.94
CA ASP A 243 -12.33 30.48 -6.10
C ASP A 243 -12.79 29.03 -5.99
N GLU A 244 -12.73 28.28 -7.09
CA GLU A 244 -13.05 26.84 -7.09
C GLU A 244 -11.99 26.06 -6.29
N PHE A 245 -10.71 26.38 -6.49
CA PHE A 245 -9.63 25.70 -5.78
C PHE A 245 -9.71 25.96 -4.26
N GLN A 246 -9.95 27.20 -3.85
CA GLN A 246 -10.13 27.54 -2.44
C GLN A 246 -11.36 26.85 -1.85
N ARG A 247 -12.48 26.80 -2.58
CA ARG A 247 -13.68 26.05 -2.15
C ARG A 247 -13.36 24.58 -1.91
N MET A 248 -12.61 23.92 -2.80
CA MET A 248 -12.21 22.52 -2.62
C MET A 248 -11.32 22.32 -1.38
N ILE A 249 -10.40 23.26 -1.12
CA ILE A 249 -9.55 23.25 0.08
C ILE A 249 -10.40 23.39 1.33
N ASP A 250 -11.34 24.33 1.35
CA ASP A 250 -12.22 24.58 2.49
C ASP A 250 -13.16 23.40 2.75
N GLU A 251 -13.76 22.82 1.71
CA GLU A 251 -14.58 21.61 1.82
C GLU A 251 -13.77 20.45 2.43
N THR A 252 -12.54 20.25 1.97
CA THR A 252 -11.65 19.19 2.49
C THR A 252 -11.24 19.46 3.93
N ALA A 253 -10.86 20.69 4.27
CA ALA A 253 -10.40 21.07 5.61
C ALA A 253 -11.53 21.00 6.66
N ASN A 254 -12.77 21.28 6.25
CA ASN A 254 -13.94 21.25 7.13
C ASN A 254 -14.58 19.85 7.24
N THR A 255 -14.11 18.88 6.47
CA THR A 255 -14.59 17.49 6.57
C THR A 255 -14.02 16.86 7.84
N LYS A 256 -14.83 16.86 8.91
CA LYS A 256 -14.55 16.08 10.13
C LYS A 256 -15.24 14.73 10.03
N PHE A 257 -14.45 13.67 10.10
CA PHE A 257 -14.95 12.31 10.02
C PHE A 257 -14.34 11.49 11.15
N THR A 258 -15.18 10.95 12.02
CA THR A 258 -14.77 9.87 12.93
C THR A 258 -15.19 8.56 12.26
N PRO A 259 -14.34 7.53 12.17
CA PRO A 259 -14.75 6.22 11.63
C PRO A 259 -15.93 5.62 12.40
N LEU A 260 -16.83 4.94 11.68
CA LEU A 260 -18.04 4.38 12.27
C LEU A 260 -17.76 3.31 13.34
N LEU A 261 -16.70 2.49 13.16
CA LEU A 261 -16.30 1.51 14.18
C LEU A 261 -15.85 2.20 15.47
N GLU A 262 -15.09 3.28 15.37
CA GLU A 262 -14.64 4.06 16.54
C GLU A 262 -15.84 4.75 17.21
N GLN A 263 -16.82 5.24 16.45
CA GLN A 263 -18.05 5.83 17.00
C GLN A 263 -18.92 4.81 17.75
N ALA A 264 -19.08 3.60 17.20
CA ALA A 264 -20.00 2.60 17.72
C ALA A 264 -19.41 1.78 18.89
N PHE A 265 -18.11 1.49 18.85
CA PHE A 265 -17.44 0.59 19.80
C PHE A 265 -16.42 1.30 20.69
N GLY A 266 -16.13 2.58 20.44
CA GLY A 266 -15.06 3.31 21.10
C GLY A 266 -13.67 2.88 20.64
N THR A 267 -12.65 3.50 21.23
CA THR A 267 -11.25 3.11 21.06
C THR A 267 -10.80 2.26 22.26
N PRO A 268 -10.02 1.19 22.07
CA PRO A 268 -9.42 0.43 23.18
C PRO A 268 -8.60 1.33 24.13
N GLU A 269 -8.49 0.95 25.40
CA GLU A 269 -7.71 1.68 26.41
C GLU A 269 -6.23 1.84 26.00
N GLU A 270 -5.59 2.91 26.48
CA GLU A 270 -4.24 3.31 26.10
C GLU A 270 -3.22 2.17 26.21
N GLY A 271 -2.54 1.91 25.10
CA GLY A 271 -1.47 0.93 24.96
C GLY A 271 -0.86 1.03 23.57
N ILE A 272 0.33 0.46 23.40
CA ILE A 272 0.97 0.34 22.07
C ILE A 272 -0.07 -0.24 21.11
N SER A 273 -0.27 0.43 19.97
CA SER A 273 -1.24 0.07 18.94
C SER A 273 -0.52 -0.68 17.82
N PRO A 274 -0.05 -1.93 17.99
CA PRO A 274 0.52 -2.67 16.88
C PRO A 274 -0.56 -2.91 15.81
N THR A 275 -0.10 -3.20 14.60
CA THR A 275 -1.01 -3.73 13.60
C THR A 275 -1.25 -5.20 13.91
N GLU A 276 -2.52 -5.55 14.04
CA GLU A 276 -2.98 -6.94 14.05
C GLU A 276 -3.71 -7.24 12.75
N TYR A 277 -3.99 -8.53 12.52
CA TYR A 277 -4.74 -8.94 11.34
C TYR A 277 -5.66 -10.13 11.65
N VAL A 278 -6.80 -10.17 10.96
CA VAL A 278 -7.68 -11.33 10.88
C VAL A 278 -7.86 -11.73 9.43
N MET A 279 -7.88 -13.02 9.17
CA MET A 279 -7.84 -13.55 7.82
C MET A 279 -8.79 -14.72 7.70
N THR A 280 -9.49 -14.81 6.57
CA THR A 280 -10.35 -15.94 6.25
C THR A 280 -10.21 -16.29 4.78
N ASP A 281 -10.41 -17.57 4.45
CA ASP A 281 -10.50 -18.01 3.08
C ASP A 281 -11.95 -17.93 2.62
N ILE A 282 -12.16 -17.35 1.45
CA ILE A 282 -13.43 -17.27 0.76
C ILE A 282 -13.55 -18.52 -0.12
N GLU A 283 -14.68 -19.22 -0.03
CA GLU A 283 -14.93 -20.39 -0.85
C GLU A 283 -14.84 -20.02 -2.35
N PRO A 284 -14.12 -20.79 -3.18
CA PRO A 284 -13.91 -20.45 -4.59
C PRO A 284 -15.21 -20.28 -5.37
N ARG A 285 -16.20 -21.16 -5.12
CA ARG A 285 -17.53 -21.11 -5.74
C ARG A 285 -18.29 -19.85 -5.36
N LEU A 286 -18.25 -19.49 -4.08
CA LEU A 286 -18.91 -18.30 -3.57
C LEU A 286 -18.42 -17.05 -4.30
N LEU A 287 -17.11 -16.92 -4.47
CA LEU A 287 -16.55 -15.77 -5.17
C LEU A 287 -16.78 -15.81 -6.67
N GLN A 288 -16.70 -16.97 -7.32
CA GLN A 288 -17.02 -17.09 -8.74
C GLN A 288 -18.45 -16.60 -9.01
N ASN A 289 -19.40 -17.06 -8.19
CA ASN A 289 -20.79 -16.59 -8.27
C ASN A 289 -20.86 -15.08 -8.06
N PHE A 290 -20.17 -14.54 -7.05
CA PHE A 290 -20.11 -13.09 -6.82
C PHE A 290 -19.58 -12.31 -8.03
N GLN A 291 -18.53 -12.81 -8.69
CA GLN A 291 -17.96 -12.20 -9.88
C GLN A 291 -18.94 -12.19 -11.05
N GLU A 292 -19.67 -13.28 -11.24
CA GLU A 292 -20.73 -13.39 -12.25
C GLU A 292 -21.89 -12.43 -11.94
N ARG A 293 -22.29 -12.29 -10.67
CA ARG A 293 -23.29 -11.33 -10.22
C ARG A 293 -22.84 -9.89 -10.46
N CYS A 294 -21.61 -9.54 -10.08
CA CYS A 294 -21.01 -8.23 -10.39
C CYS A 294 -21.07 -7.92 -11.89
N ARG A 295 -20.69 -8.89 -12.74
CA ARG A 295 -20.75 -8.76 -14.20
C ARG A 295 -22.19 -8.55 -14.70
N SER A 296 -23.15 -9.31 -14.19
CA SER A 296 -24.57 -9.20 -14.57
C SER A 296 -25.18 -7.83 -14.22
N HIS A 297 -24.65 -7.17 -13.18
CA HIS A 297 -25.03 -5.81 -12.77
C HIS A 297 -24.14 -4.72 -13.36
N GLY A 298 -23.17 -5.06 -14.22
CA GLY A 298 -22.29 -4.09 -14.86
C GLY A 298 -21.29 -3.39 -13.93
N VAL A 299 -20.98 -3.97 -12.76
CA VAL A 299 -20.03 -3.42 -11.78
C VAL A 299 -18.75 -4.22 -11.72
N THR A 300 -17.64 -3.59 -11.29
CA THR A 300 -16.42 -4.34 -10.99
C THR A 300 -16.52 -5.12 -9.67
N VAL A 301 -15.68 -6.13 -9.51
CA VAL A 301 -15.50 -6.82 -8.21
C VAL A 301 -15.02 -5.84 -7.13
N ASN A 302 -14.21 -4.83 -7.47
CA ASN A 302 -13.78 -3.81 -6.51
C ASN A 302 -14.99 -3.07 -5.91
N SER A 303 -15.88 -2.60 -6.78
CA SER A 303 -17.10 -1.88 -6.41
C SER A 303 -18.10 -2.76 -5.68
N GLY A 304 -18.28 -4.00 -6.15
CA GLY A 304 -19.10 -5.00 -5.46
C GLY A 304 -18.61 -5.26 -4.04
N MET A 305 -17.32 -5.56 -3.86
CA MET A 305 -16.73 -5.81 -2.55
C MET A 305 -16.75 -4.58 -1.65
N THR A 306 -16.52 -3.39 -2.20
CA THR A 306 -16.66 -2.12 -1.46
C THR A 306 -18.09 -1.98 -0.91
N SER A 307 -19.09 -2.36 -1.71
CA SER A 307 -20.49 -2.34 -1.28
C SER A 307 -20.80 -3.41 -0.23
N VAL A 308 -20.18 -4.60 -0.32
CA VAL A 308 -20.23 -5.62 0.74
C VAL A 308 -19.68 -5.08 2.06
N ILE A 309 -18.49 -4.45 2.02
CA ILE A 309 -17.84 -3.87 3.22
C ILE A 309 -18.72 -2.77 3.82
N ASN A 310 -19.22 -1.85 3.00
CA ASN A 310 -20.10 -0.77 3.45
C ASN A 310 -21.39 -1.31 4.08
N THR A 311 -22.00 -2.31 3.46
CA THR A 311 -23.23 -2.94 3.97
C THR A 311 -22.98 -3.63 5.30
N ALA A 312 -21.90 -4.41 5.38
CA ALA A 312 -21.52 -5.09 6.61
C ALA A 312 -21.18 -4.09 7.74
N LEU A 313 -20.55 -2.96 7.42
CA LEU A 313 -20.21 -1.92 8.37
C LEU A 313 -21.48 -1.27 8.94
N VAL A 314 -22.41 -0.87 8.08
CA VAL A 314 -23.70 -0.29 8.49
C VAL A 314 -24.48 -1.23 9.39
N GLU A 315 -24.61 -2.51 8.99
CA GLU A 315 -25.31 -3.50 9.81
C GLU A 315 -24.65 -3.70 11.17
N LEU A 316 -23.32 -3.79 11.20
CA LEU A 316 -22.58 -4.00 12.44
C LEU A 316 -22.75 -2.84 13.42
N VAL A 317 -22.64 -1.59 12.94
CA VAL A 317 -22.76 -0.42 13.82
C VAL A 317 -24.21 -0.14 14.23
N ALA A 318 -25.17 -0.46 13.36
CA ALA A 318 -26.60 -0.41 13.71
C ALA A 318 -26.94 -1.44 14.80
N ASP A 319 -26.43 -2.68 14.69
CA ASP A 319 -26.62 -3.72 15.71
C ASP A 319 -25.95 -3.35 17.06
N ALA A 320 -24.92 -2.50 17.03
CA ALA A 320 -24.27 -1.93 18.21
C ALA A 320 -25.00 -0.71 18.81
N GLY A 321 -26.13 -0.30 18.24
CA GLY A 321 -26.95 0.82 18.74
C GLY A 321 -26.59 2.20 18.19
N LEU A 322 -25.74 2.30 17.16
CA LEU A 322 -25.52 3.56 16.45
C LEU A 322 -26.70 3.85 15.51
N GLU A 323 -27.79 4.36 16.06
CA GLU A 323 -29.07 4.58 15.36
C GLU A 323 -29.02 5.78 14.40
N ARG A 324 -29.11 5.52 13.07
CA ARG A 324 -29.21 6.55 12.02
C ARG A 324 -30.04 6.03 10.84
N ASP A 325 -30.66 6.94 10.10
CA ASP A 325 -31.36 6.59 8.83
C ASP A 325 -30.35 6.26 7.72
N ALA A 326 -29.23 6.98 7.69
CA ALA A 326 -28.12 6.77 6.77
C ALA A 326 -26.77 7.04 7.45
N TYR A 327 -25.75 6.37 6.93
CA TYR A 327 -24.38 6.45 7.42
C TYR A 327 -23.48 6.98 6.31
N SER A 328 -22.73 8.03 6.61
CA SER A 328 -21.65 8.49 5.76
C SER A 328 -20.45 7.57 5.95
N ILE A 329 -20.00 6.91 4.89
CA ILE A 329 -18.82 6.04 4.92
C ILE A 329 -17.77 6.63 3.98
N THR A 330 -16.55 6.83 4.49
CA THR A 330 -15.41 7.33 3.71
C THR A 330 -14.35 6.23 3.60
N SER A 331 -14.11 5.76 2.38
CA SER A 331 -13.13 4.70 2.08
C SER A 331 -11.97 5.23 1.25
N ARG A 332 -10.82 4.55 1.32
CA ARG A 332 -9.63 4.86 0.53
C ARG A 332 -9.22 3.68 -0.35
N HIS A 333 -8.88 3.94 -1.60
CA HIS A 333 -8.60 2.90 -2.60
C HIS A 333 -7.24 3.16 -3.27
N PRO A 334 -6.25 2.26 -3.16
CA PRO A 334 -4.99 2.41 -3.87
C PRO A 334 -5.19 2.24 -5.38
N VAL A 335 -4.47 3.04 -6.15
CA VAL A 335 -4.54 3.06 -7.61
C VAL A 335 -3.12 3.01 -8.18
N ASN A 336 -2.92 2.17 -9.19
CA ASN A 336 -1.69 2.13 -9.97
C ASN A 336 -1.58 3.37 -10.85
N LEU A 337 -0.67 4.30 -10.53
CA LEU A 337 -0.49 5.55 -11.28
C LEU A 337 0.04 5.32 -12.70
N ARG A 338 0.67 4.18 -12.96
CA ARG A 338 1.17 3.84 -14.30
C ARG A 338 0.08 3.80 -15.37
N ARG A 339 -1.19 3.69 -14.97
CA ARG A 339 -2.35 3.77 -15.89
C ARG A 339 -2.51 5.13 -16.57
N TYR A 340 -1.88 6.17 -16.04
CA TYR A 340 -1.92 7.53 -16.60
C TYR A 340 -0.67 7.86 -17.43
N TRP A 341 0.27 6.92 -17.54
CA TRP A 341 1.52 7.14 -18.23
C TRP A 341 1.41 6.78 -19.70
N ASN A 342 2.23 7.44 -20.51
CA ASN A 342 2.39 7.08 -21.91
C ASN A 342 3.34 5.87 -22.03
N GLY A 343 3.13 5.05 -23.06
CA GLY A 343 3.95 3.87 -23.36
C GLY A 343 3.51 2.61 -22.62
N ASP A 344 4.36 1.58 -22.65
CA ASP A 344 4.09 0.30 -21.98
C ASP A 344 4.59 0.33 -20.52
N PRO A 345 3.68 0.35 -19.52
CA PRO A 345 4.07 0.38 -18.12
C PRO A 345 4.53 -0.98 -17.57
N VAL A 346 4.46 -2.07 -18.34
CA VAL A 346 4.70 -3.44 -17.85
C VAL A 346 6.10 -3.61 -17.25
N THR A 347 7.10 -2.87 -17.74
CA THR A 347 8.49 -2.96 -17.24
C THR A 347 8.85 -1.92 -16.18
N ALA A 348 7.92 -1.01 -15.85
CA ALA A 348 8.13 0.05 -14.87
C ALA A 348 8.00 -0.47 -13.44
N MET A 349 9.12 -0.59 -12.73
CA MET A 349 9.18 -1.05 -11.35
C MET A 349 9.38 0.12 -10.38
N GLY A 350 8.97 -0.09 -9.12
CA GLY A 350 9.05 0.90 -8.04
C GLY A 350 7.72 1.10 -7.34
N ASN A 351 7.65 2.06 -6.43
CA ASN A 351 6.37 2.48 -5.87
C ASN A 351 5.73 3.58 -6.74
N HIS A 352 4.70 3.19 -7.50
CA HIS A 352 3.89 4.10 -8.32
C HIS A 352 2.41 3.97 -7.96
N MET A 353 2.15 3.92 -6.65
CA MET A 353 0.80 3.91 -6.08
C MET A 353 0.40 5.33 -5.67
N GLY A 354 -0.85 5.69 -5.94
CA GLY A 354 -1.54 6.73 -5.19
C GLY A 354 -2.85 6.19 -4.64
N ALA A 355 -3.70 7.04 -4.08
CA ALA A 355 -4.99 6.61 -3.55
C ALA A 355 -6.10 7.63 -3.80
N ILE A 356 -7.29 7.12 -4.08
CA ILE A 356 -8.53 7.90 -4.22
C ILE A 356 -9.39 7.70 -2.99
N SER A 357 -9.96 8.78 -2.48
CA SER A 357 -10.95 8.76 -1.40
C SER A 357 -12.36 8.71 -1.98
N HIS A 358 -13.27 7.99 -1.33
CA HIS A 358 -14.67 7.96 -1.74
C HIS A 358 -15.59 7.98 -0.52
N THR A 359 -16.48 8.97 -0.48
CA THR A 359 -17.52 9.08 0.55
C THR A 359 -18.88 8.73 -0.06
N MET A 360 -19.67 7.93 0.64
CA MET A 360 -21.05 7.63 0.24
C MET A 360 -21.99 7.70 1.44
N GLN A 361 -23.24 8.08 1.18
CA GLN A 361 -24.35 7.89 2.12
C GLN A 361 -24.97 6.52 1.91
N ILE A 362 -24.99 5.71 2.94
CA ILE A 362 -25.49 4.33 2.89
C ILE A 362 -26.68 4.22 3.86
N PRO A 363 -27.89 3.93 3.37
CA PRO A 363 -29.07 3.74 4.22
C PRO A 363 -28.91 2.58 5.20
N ARG A 364 -29.54 2.66 6.37
CA ARG A 364 -29.52 1.57 7.37
C ARG A 364 -30.00 0.23 6.82
N HIS A 365 -31.04 0.27 5.98
CA HIS A 365 -31.66 -0.92 5.37
C HIS A 365 -31.28 -1.06 3.89
N ASN A 366 -29.98 -0.96 3.59
CA ASN A 366 -29.43 -0.98 2.23
C ASN A 366 -29.45 -2.36 1.53
N ARG A 367 -29.82 -3.45 2.21
CA ARG A 367 -29.83 -4.80 1.60
C ARG A 367 -30.68 -4.88 0.34
N ASN A 368 -31.81 -4.18 0.32
CA ASN A 368 -32.74 -4.21 -0.82
C ASN A 368 -32.25 -3.37 -2.01
N THR A 369 -31.38 -2.39 -1.75
CA THR A 369 -30.81 -1.46 -2.72
C THR A 369 -29.32 -1.73 -2.97
N PHE A 370 -28.81 -2.89 -2.53
CA PHE A 370 -27.37 -3.22 -2.56
C PHE A 370 -26.73 -3.00 -3.94
N TRP A 371 -27.35 -3.55 -4.99
CA TRP A 371 -26.82 -3.45 -6.34
C TRP A 371 -26.96 -2.04 -6.94
N GLU A 372 -27.92 -1.25 -6.48
CA GLU A 372 -28.05 0.16 -6.86
C GLU A 372 -26.90 0.96 -6.25
N HIS A 373 -26.59 0.73 -4.98
CA HIS A 373 -25.43 1.33 -4.32
C HIS A 373 -24.12 0.89 -4.96
N ALA A 374 -23.97 -0.39 -5.32
CA ALA A 374 -22.78 -0.88 -6.01
C ALA A 374 -22.59 -0.22 -7.37
N LYS A 375 -23.68 -0.02 -8.14
CA LYS A 375 -23.65 0.69 -9.42
C LYS A 375 -23.31 2.17 -9.24
N GLN A 376 -23.86 2.82 -8.23
CA GLN A 376 -23.55 4.20 -7.91
C GLN A 376 -22.06 4.36 -7.58
N PHE A 377 -21.54 3.54 -6.66
CA PHE A 377 -20.11 3.52 -6.33
C PHE A 377 -19.26 3.27 -7.58
N ASP A 378 -19.56 2.23 -8.38
CA ASP A 378 -18.77 1.89 -9.57
C ASP A 378 -18.73 3.05 -10.57
N THR A 379 -19.87 3.72 -10.78
CA THR A 379 -20.00 4.86 -11.70
C THR A 379 -19.15 6.03 -11.22
N GLU A 380 -19.32 6.45 -9.96
CA GLU A 380 -18.59 7.57 -9.38
C GLU A 380 -17.08 7.27 -9.28
N PHE A 381 -16.71 6.08 -8.83
CA PHE A 381 -15.31 5.67 -8.69
C PHE A 381 -14.61 5.58 -10.06
N ARG A 382 -15.24 5.01 -11.09
CA ARG A 382 -14.68 4.99 -12.44
C ARG A 382 -14.55 6.39 -13.03
N ARG A 383 -15.52 7.28 -12.79
CA ARG A 383 -15.42 8.68 -13.20
C ARG A 383 -14.19 9.33 -12.56
N LYS A 384 -14.04 9.25 -11.22
CA LYS A 384 -12.85 9.75 -10.52
C LYS A 384 -11.54 9.18 -11.07
N LEU A 385 -11.54 7.87 -11.32
CA LEU A 385 -10.40 7.16 -11.90
C LEU A 385 -10.04 7.69 -13.29
N ASN A 386 -11.03 7.91 -14.17
CA ASN A 386 -10.80 8.35 -15.54
C ASN A 386 -10.43 9.84 -15.62
N ASP A 387 -11.00 10.66 -14.75
CA ASP A 387 -10.74 12.10 -14.68
C ASP A 387 -9.39 12.43 -14.00
N GLY A 388 -8.68 11.42 -13.47
CA GLY A 388 -7.42 11.62 -12.77
C GLY A 388 -7.58 12.35 -11.42
N ASP A 389 -8.75 12.21 -10.77
CA ASP A 389 -9.07 12.92 -9.51
C ASP A 389 -8.06 12.62 -8.39
N ILE A 390 -7.33 11.51 -8.48
CA ILE A 390 -6.21 11.17 -7.60
C ILE A 390 -5.16 12.29 -7.46
N PHE A 391 -4.83 12.97 -8.57
CA PHE A 391 -3.85 14.05 -8.58
C PHE A 391 -4.43 15.31 -7.95
N ARG A 392 -5.71 15.60 -8.24
CA ARG A 392 -6.45 16.72 -7.65
C ARG A 392 -6.59 16.55 -6.13
N GLU A 393 -7.02 15.38 -5.67
CA GLU A 393 -7.14 15.05 -4.25
C GLU A 393 -5.80 15.17 -3.53
N LYS A 394 -4.70 14.70 -4.13
CA LYS A 394 -3.35 14.85 -3.59
C LYS A 394 -2.97 16.32 -3.40
N ILE A 395 -3.20 17.15 -4.41
CA ILE A 395 -2.89 18.58 -4.39
C ILE A 395 -3.73 19.30 -3.33
N VAL A 396 -5.05 19.12 -3.35
CA VAL A 396 -5.97 19.77 -2.39
C VAL A 396 -5.60 19.38 -0.97
N ARG A 397 -5.40 18.08 -0.70
CA ARG A 397 -5.00 17.60 0.62
C ARG A 397 -3.67 18.19 1.10
N SER A 398 -2.70 18.39 0.21
CA SER A 398 -1.43 19.01 0.60
C SER A 398 -1.62 20.42 1.16
N LYS A 399 -2.66 21.14 0.73
CA LYS A 399 -3.01 22.48 1.21
C LYS A 399 -3.77 22.48 2.53
N THR A 400 -4.33 21.34 2.95
CA THR A 400 -5.03 21.19 4.23
C THR A 400 -4.13 20.66 5.35
N LEU A 401 -2.86 20.37 5.06
CA LEU A 401 -1.90 19.97 6.08
C LEU A 401 -1.58 21.14 7.02
N PRO A 402 -1.32 20.89 8.31
CA PRO A 402 -0.88 21.93 9.25
C PRO A 402 0.36 22.69 8.73
N LYS A 403 0.50 23.97 9.11
CA LYS A 403 1.63 24.80 8.67
C LYS A 403 3.00 24.26 9.12
N ASP A 404 3.01 23.57 10.26
CA ASP A 404 4.15 22.91 10.89
C ASP A 404 4.24 21.41 10.53
N TYR A 405 3.46 20.96 9.54
CA TYR A 405 3.50 19.58 9.08
C TYR A 405 4.91 19.15 8.68
N SER A 406 5.33 18.02 9.22
CA SER A 406 6.43 17.23 8.70
C SER A 406 6.01 15.76 8.66
N HIS A 407 6.56 14.99 7.71
CA HIS A 407 6.34 13.55 7.67
C HIS A 407 6.77 12.89 8.99
N ASP A 408 7.84 13.36 9.63
CA ASP A 408 8.31 12.83 10.92
C ASP A 408 7.28 13.07 12.02
N SER A 409 6.73 14.28 12.14
CA SER A 409 5.65 14.56 13.12
C SER A 409 4.40 13.72 12.87
N PHE A 410 4.07 13.45 11.60
CA PHE A 410 2.89 12.69 11.23
C PHE A 410 3.02 11.19 11.51
N TYR A 411 4.20 10.59 11.32
CA TYR A 411 4.40 9.16 11.56
C TYR A 411 4.92 8.87 12.98
N GLY A 412 5.52 9.85 13.66
CA GLY A 412 5.93 9.76 15.05
C GLY A 412 4.79 9.78 16.06
N SER A 413 3.56 10.08 15.62
CA SER A 413 2.36 10.00 16.46
C SER A 413 1.19 9.49 15.63
N PRO A 414 0.27 8.67 16.16
CA PRO A 414 -0.87 8.19 15.40
C PRO A 414 -1.71 9.38 14.89
N PRO A 415 -1.92 9.54 13.58
CA PRO A 415 -2.76 10.63 13.08
C PRO A 415 -4.24 10.36 13.44
N THR A 416 -5.07 11.39 13.39
CA THR A 416 -6.52 11.20 13.48
C THR A 416 -7.01 10.31 12.32
N SER A 417 -7.81 9.30 12.62
CA SER A 417 -8.51 8.54 11.58
C SER A 417 -9.53 9.44 10.90
N ILE A 418 -9.48 9.55 9.58
CA ILE A 418 -10.49 10.28 8.79
C ILE A 418 -11.16 9.40 7.72
N TYR A 419 -10.76 8.13 7.64
CA TYR A 419 -11.31 7.12 6.76
C TYR A 419 -11.81 5.94 7.59
N ASP A 420 -12.97 5.38 7.25
CA ASP A 420 -13.44 4.14 7.87
C ASP A 420 -12.47 2.99 7.60
N TYR A 421 -12.01 2.89 6.35
CA TYR A 421 -11.10 1.85 5.95
C TYR A 421 -10.38 2.18 4.63
N MET A 422 -9.29 1.45 4.38
CA MET A 422 -8.70 1.31 3.06
C MET A 422 -9.07 -0.05 2.47
N PHE A 423 -9.41 -0.14 1.18
CA PHE A 423 -9.64 -1.42 0.50
C PHE A 423 -8.74 -1.57 -0.71
N SER A 424 -8.14 -2.74 -0.84
CA SER A 424 -7.31 -3.12 -1.98
C SER A 424 -7.67 -4.53 -2.43
N ASN A 425 -7.74 -4.74 -3.73
CA ASN A 425 -7.88 -6.06 -4.34
C ASN A 425 -6.60 -6.38 -5.13
N ILE A 426 -5.65 -7.04 -4.47
CA ILE A 426 -4.37 -7.40 -5.07
C ILE A 426 -4.56 -8.81 -5.67
N LEU A 427 -3.99 -9.04 -6.86
CA LEU A 427 -4.04 -10.27 -7.65
C LEU A 427 -5.31 -10.41 -8.52
N THR A 428 -5.14 -10.15 -9.81
CA THR A 428 -6.15 -10.39 -10.83
C THR A 428 -6.10 -11.85 -11.30
N PRO A 429 -7.23 -12.50 -11.62
CA PRO A 429 -7.23 -13.72 -12.42
C PRO A 429 -6.48 -13.49 -13.75
N GLY A 430 -5.42 -14.25 -13.99
CA GLY A 430 -4.51 -14.06 -15.13
C GLY A 430 -3.08 -14.56 -14.89
N PHE A 431 -2.74 -14.88 -13.63
CA PHE A 431 -1.46 -15.47 -13.25
C PHE A 431 -1.64 -16.91 -12.73
N SER A 432 -2.31 -17.76 -13.52
CA SER A 432 -2.62 -19.16 -13.15
C SER A 432 -1.40 -19.95 -12.67
N ASP A 433 -0.21 -19.60 -13.14
CA ASP A 433 1.02 -20.34 -12.89
C ASP A 433 1.83 -19.76 -11.72
N TYR A 434 1.29 -18.78 -10.99
CA TYR A 434 1.98 -18.17 -9.85
C TYR A 434 2.28 -19.22 -8.77
N GLY A 435 3.56 -19.49 -8.58
CA GLY A 435 4.05 -20.42 -7.57
C GLY A 435 3.78 -21.90 -7.88
N ILE A 436 3.60 -22.28 -9.15
CA ILE A 436 3.51 -23.67 -9.59
C ILE A 436 4.83 -24.08 -10.25
N GLY A 437 5.62 -24.93 -9.59
CA GLY A 437 6.87 -25.51 -10.10
C GLY A 437 6.85 -27.05 -10.12
N LYS A 438 7.84 -27.68 -10.75
CA LYS A 438 7.97 -29.14 -10.74
C LYS A 438 8.47 -29.64 -9.39
N THR A 439 9.41 -28.90 -8.79
CA THR A 439 10.06 -29.26 -7.53
C THR A 439 9.53 -28.45 -6.37
N VAL A 440 9.23 -27.18 -6.61
CA VAL A 440 8.79 -26.19 -5.61
C VAL A 440 7.35 -25.75 -5.89
N GLN A 441 6.56 -25.66 -4.84
CA GLN A 441 5.17 -25.21 -4.86
C GLN A 441 4.98 -24.12 -3.81
N LEU A 442 4.44 -22.98 -4.18
CA LEU A 442 3.85 -22.07 -3.22
C LEU A 442 2.50 -22.66 -2.78
N THR A 443 2.23 -22.73 -1.48
CA THR A 443 0.97 -23.30 -0.95
C THR A 443 0.18 -22.30 -0.13
N ALA A 444 0.81 -21.22 0.34
CA ALA A 444 0.13 -20.04 0.84
C ALA A 444 0.97 -18.78 0.59
N ALA A 445 0.28 -17.66 0.40
CA ALA A 445 0.89 -16.33 0.33
C ALA A 445 0.07 -15.33 1.13
N LYS A 446 0.74 -14.50 1.92
CA LYS A 446 0.12 -13.41 2.69
C LYS A 446 0.86 -12.12 2.43
N ASN A 447 0.11 -11.03 2.33
CA ASN A 447 0.66 -9.67 2.30
C ASN A 447 0.15 -8.92 3.51
N ILE A 448 1.08 -8.39 4.29
CA ILE A 448 0.80 -7.67 5.52
C ILE A 448 1.61 -6.37 5.50
N SER A 449 1.03 -5.30 6.03
CA SER A 449 1.70 -4.03 6.25
C SER A 449 1.33 -3.50 7.61
N ASN A 450 2.26 -2.81 8.25
CA ASN A 450 1.99 -2.09 9.49
C ASN A 450 1.24 -0.79 9.15
N ILE A 451 0.03 -0.66 9.67
CA ILE A 451 -0.88 0.46 9.45
C ILE A 451 -1.22 1.22 10.74
N SER A 452 -0.48 0.97 11.83
CA SER A 452 -0.74 1.51 13.17
C SER A 452 -0.89 3.04 13.20
N ASN A 453 -0.10 3.75 12.39
CA ASN A 453 -0.12 5.21 12.28
C ASN A 453 -0.63 5.67 10.91
N CYS A 454 -1.68 5.02 10.39
CA CYS A 454 -2.38 5.45 9.18
C CYS A 454 -3.63 6.27 9.49
N GLU A 455 -4.25 6.87 8.49
CA GLU A 455 -5.46 7.71 8.64
C GLU A 455 -6.77 6.91 8.56
N TYR A 456 -6.66 5.59 8.54
CA TYR A 456 -7.73 4.61 8.59
C TYR A 456 -7.45 3.65 9.72
N SER A 457 -8.48 3.14 10.39
CA SER A 457 -8.34 2.15 11.47
C SER A 457 -8.09 0.75 10.94
N SER A 458 -8.48 0.46 9.69
CA SER A 458 -8.37 -0.85 9.06
C SER A 458 -8.04 -0.78 7.58
N MET A 459 -7.35 -1.81 7.10
CA MET A 459 -7.04 -2.05 5.70
C MET A 459 -7.53 -3.45 5.30
N HIS A 460 -8.45 -3.48 4.35
CA HIS A 460 -9.07 -4.66 3.80
C HIS A 460 -8.32 -5.06 2.53
N LEU A 461 -7.94 -6.33 2.46
CA LEU A 461 -7.21 -6.89 1.33
C LEU A 461 -7.91 -8.16 0.85
N LEU A 462 -8.33 -8.15 -0.41
CA LEU A 462 -8.78 -9.35 -1.11
C LEU A 462 -7.64 -9.84 -2.01
N SER A 463 -7.18 -11.08 -1.83
CA SER A 463 -6.03 -11.66 -2.52
C SER A 463 -6.38 -12.98 -3.20
N TRP A 464 -6.10 -13.10 -4.50
CA TRP A 464 -6.23 -14.35 -5.26
C TRP A 464 -4.92 -15.13 -5.30
N PHE A 465 -4.97 -16.38 -4.86
CA PHE A 465 -3.85 -17.29 -4.94
C PHE A 465 -4.33 -18.65 -5.44
N ARG A 466 -3.96 -18.99 -6.68
CA ARG A 466 -4.48 -20.17 -7.41
C ARG A 466 -6.02 -20.11 -7.50
N ASP A 467 -6.68 -21.17 -7.06
CA ASP A 467 -8.12 -21.30 -6.93
C ASP A 467 -8.65 -20.78 -5.59
N ARG A 468 -7.79 -20.33 -4.69
CA ARG A 468 -8.17 -19.81 -3.37
C ARG A 468 -8.20 -18.30 -3.37
N VAL A 469 -9.11 -17.76 -2.59
CA VAL A 469 -9.15 -16.33 -2.30
C VAL A 469 -9.14 -16.12 -0.82
N THR A 470 -8.24 -15.26 -0.38
CA THR A 470 -8.10 -14.91 1.01
C THR A 470 -8.52 -13.47 1.20
N TYR A 471 -9.36 -13.25 2.20
CA TYR A 471 -9.76 -11.92 2.65
C TYR A 471 -9.11 -11.62 4.00
N ASN A 472 -8.37 -10.52 4.06
CA ASN A 472 -7.58 -10.10 5.21
C ASN A 472 -8.03 -8.71 5.65
N ILE A 473 -8.21 -8.52 6.96
CA ILE A 473 -8.38 -7.21 7.58
C ILE A 473 -7.18 -6.99 8.50
N MET A 474 -6.29 -6.08 8.09
CA MET A 474 -5.28 -5.51 8.97
C MET A 474 -5.91 -4.35 9.72
N TYR A 475 -5.62 -4.19 11.01
CA TYR A 475 -6.18 -3.11 11.81
C TYR A 475 -5.19 -2.61 12.86
N ALA A 476 -5.29 -1.33 13.21
CA ALA A 476 -4.57 -0.74 14.32
C ALA A 476 -5.28 -1.13 15.63
N SER A 477 -4.66 -1.99 16.45
CA SER A 477 -5.35 -2.56 17.61
C SER A 477 -5.62 -1.56 18.74
N GLY A 478 -4.95 -0.40 18.73
CA GLY A 478 -5.28 0.73 19.60
C GLY A 478 -6.44 1.60 19.10
N ARG A 479 -7.06 1.27 17.96
CA ARG A 479 -8.24 1.99 17.44
C ARG A 479 -9.50 1.12 17.41
N VAL A 480 -9.34 -0.16 17.10
CA VAL A 480 -10.46 -1.10 17.04
C VAL A 480 -10.03 -2.41 17.69
N SER A 481 -10.89 -2.98 18.52
CA SER A 481 -10.61 -4.26 19.20
C SER A 481 -10.71 -5.45 18.24
N ARG A 482 -9.94 -6.51 18.54
CA ARG A 482 -9.97 -7.77 17.77
C ARG A 482 -11.37 -8.36 17.64
N SER A 483 -12.16 -8.34 18.72
CA SER A 483 -13.53 -8.86 18.72
C SER A 483 -14.43 -8.11 17.74
N THR A 484 -14.31 -6.78 17.68
CA THR A 484 -15.03 -5.95 16.71
C THR A 484 -14.65 -6.31 15.27
N VAL A 485 -13.35 -6.47 14.99
CA VAL A 485 -12.89 -6.83 13.65
C VAL A 485 -13.31 -8.25 13.25
N GLN A 486 -13.33 -9.20 14.18
CA GLN A 486 -13.85 -10.56 13.93
C GLN A 486 -15.36 -10.55 13.63
N ALA A 487 -16.14 -9.76 14.36
CA ALA A 487 -17.56 -9.56 14.08
C ALA A 487 -17.76 -8.92 12.69
N PHE A 488 -16.92 -7.93 12.34
CA PHE A 488 -16.95 -7.29 11.03
C PHE A 488 -16.61 -8.25 9.90
N MET A 489 -15.54 -9.03 10.04
CA MET A 489 -15.16 -10.10 9.11
C MET A 489 -16.32 -11.08 8.88
N SER A 490 -16.95 -11.55 9.96
CA SER A 490 -18.07 -12.50 9.88
C SER A 490 -19.27 -11.88 9.15
N ARG A 491 -19.54 -10.60 9.39
CA ARG A 491 -20.60 -9.85 8.70
C ARG A 491 -20.30 -9.67 7.22
N ILE A 492 -19.06 -9.35 6.86
CA ILE A 492 -18.61 -9.24 5.46
C ILE A 492 -18.85 -10.55 4.71
N VAL A 493 -18.45 -11.70 5.28
CA VAL A 493 -18.67 -13.01 4.66
C VAL A 493 -20.17 -13.31 4.50
N THR A 494 -20.98 -12.99 5.50
CA THR A 494 -22.45 -13.17 5.45
C THR A 494 -23.09 -12.33 4.34
N VAL A 495 -22.69 -11.07 4.21
CA VAL A 495 -23.19 -10.17 3.16
C VAL A 495 -22.72 -10.64 1.78
N LEU A 496 -21.46 -11.07 1.66
CA LEU A 496 -20.92 -11.63 0.42
C LEU A 496 -21.75 -12.84 -0.02
N ASP A 497 -21.96 -13.81 0.87
CA ASP A 497 -22.77 -15.01 0.62
C ASP A 497 -24.16 -14.68 0.08
N ARG A 498 -24.86 -13.77 0.75
CA ARG A 498 -26.19 -13.32 0.34
C ARG A 498 -26.24 -12.76 -1.09
N PHE A 499 -25.21 -12.01 -1.51
CA PHE A 499 -25.21 -11.34 -2.82
C PHE A 499 -24.48 -12.14 -3.91
N SER A 500 -23.93 -13.30 -3.56
CA SER A 500 -23.41 -14.25 -4.54
C SER A 500 -24.47 -15.19 -5.09
N GLY A 501 -25.54 -15.45 -4.33
CA GLY A 501 -26.64 -16.35 -4.71
C GLY A 501 -27.56 -15.87 -5.83
#